data_AF-E8LL56-F1
#
_entry.id   AF-E8LL56-F1
#
_cell.length_a   1.000
_cell.length_b   1.000
_cell.length_c   1.000
_cell.angle_alpha   90.00
_cell.angle_beta   90.00
_cell.angle_gamma   90.00
#
_symmetry.space_group_name_H-M   'P 1'
#
loop_
_entity.id
_entity.type
_entity.pdbx_description
1 polymer ?
#
loop_
_entity_poly.entity_id
_entity_poly.type
_entity_poly.pdbx_seq_one_letter_code
_entity_poly.pdbx_strand_id
1 'polypeptide(L)'
;MNLIFLFLFMVIAPIAESAESWEAGRIDYDDGTSEIAAFVNTPEKIQLQIVLCARNEPINYRFSLIFPESLDYSAFFKVKVSSAGDTTQAYAELNGNTLDFQLDPSVFVNLPDAPDLSIEFEKDDADFLGIAQVLNIPVYGADVTIKQIAAECGYLCVNEDFKCESPLVSAILWPRSGFIDDSVSELDEICTRGSNKAYSFNLNDKCKQALDLRFAAIGFEPLSFLDKLFHGKDSSYAKYRNTWNEALSVLKTKQDPQHPDIETEIASEVDDYDWYLALYSILGSRKLTDYPASYFAVLDLEEDPTTLLYNTDSRYDVESLKYMSVLLRNSDDEADKLIEKAISDWRIFYRDLSMSLPLIKEAQALRPLLYRCMLLRLWILAGKPQPIELKQDQMFVQGTDHKYSTDDALEKKCAYFDGVRGDEFFYASHECVDAIRQTLKQSDLINDEYYSLREKWDDYAKDWKKSIFYSESADDAAGEHLLTGLSLPMLSAYKIYGFGDYFLLRDCISSRDQDICSFEERSLYNTYQLELNNRLAAIDAVSKDDALALKALNDKWQIYYEELDKYLKSLVAVHKIPAWRAYMVKGVAAIMQTNAVLNAPYYKEELPDISLDSFDGDVQE
;
A
#
# COMPACT_ATOMS: atom_id res chain seq x y z
N MET A 1 6.91 -44.00 34.76
CA MET A 1 6.06 -45.07 35.34
C MET A 1 5.02 -44.41 36.25
N ASN A 2 3.85 -44.11 35.70
CA ASN A 2 2.51 -44.27 36.31
C ASN A 2 1.49 -43.67 35.32
N LEU A 3 0.79 -44.59 34.66
CA LEU A 3 -0.42 -44.37 33.87
C LEU A 3 -1.50 -43.70 34.73
N ILE A 4 -2.24 -42.77 34.14
CA ILE A 4 -3.67 -42.62 34.43
C ILE A 4 -4.40 -42.66 33.09
N PHE A 5 -5.02 -43.81 32.85
CA PHE A 5 -6.03 -44.08 31.84
C PHE A 5 -7.31 -43.33 32.21
N LEU A 6 -7.95 -42.67 31.26
CA LEU A 6 -9.37 -42.36 31.34
C LEU A 6 -10.08 -43.07 30.19
N PHE A 7 -10.62 -44.23 30.56
CA PHE A 7 -11.61 -45.00 29.81
C PHE A 7 -12.86 -44.14 29.60
N LEU A 8 -13.34 -44.00 28.36
CA LEU A 8 -14.77 -43.81 28.13
C LEU A 8 -15.39 -45.17 27.78
N PHE A 9 -16.45 -45.52 28.51
CA PHE A 9 -17.14 -46.81 28.47
C PHE A 9 -17.80 -47.08 27.11
N MET A 10 -17.58 -48.28 26.55
CA MET A 10 -18.56 -48.94 25.68
C MET A 10 -19.79 -49.27 26.53
N VAL A 11 -20.88 -48.52 26.32
CA VAL A 11 -22.23 -48.98 26.64
C VAL A 11 -22.90 -49.27 25.31
N ILE A 12 -23.14 -50.56 25.04
CA ILE A 12 -24.06 -50.99 23.98
C ILE A 12 -25.46 -50.63 24.47
N ALA A 13 -25.88 -49.40 24.18
CA ALA A 13 -27.29 -48.99 24.23
C ALA A 13 -27.96 -49.39 22.91
N PRO A 14 -29.25 -49.78 22.92
CA PRO A 14 -29.99 -49.99 21.68
C PRO A 14 -29.88 -48.73 20.81
N ILE A 15 -29.75 -48.94 19.50
CA ILE A 15 -29.65 -47.92 18.45
C ILE A 15 -30.72 -46.85 18.70
N ALA A 16 -30.33 -45.80 19.42
CA ALA A 16 -30.99 -44.53 19.34
C ALA A 16 -30.60 -44.01 17.96
N GLU A 17 -31.58 -43.68 17.12
CA GLU A 17 -31.34 -42.80 15.98
C GLU A 17 -30.46 -41.65 16.49
N SER A 18 -29.22 -41.56 15.99
CA SER A 18 -28.32 -40.49 16.38
C SER A 18 -29.02 -39.20 16.01
N ALA A 19 -29.35 -38.38 17.01
CA ALA A 19 -29.79 -37.02 16.74
C ALA A 19 -28.72 -36.38 15.86
N GLU A 20 -29.13 -35.80 14.73
CA GLU A 20 -28.25 -35.11 13.79
C GLU A 20 -27.63 -33.91 14.51
N SER A 21 -26.44 -34.10 15.08
CA SER A 21 -25.72 -33.08 15.84
C SER A 21 -24.39 -32.78 15.21
N TRP A 22 -24.01 -31.50 15.21
CA TRP A 22 -22.70 -31.05 14.81
C TRP A 22 -21.64 -31.50 15.83
N GLU A 23 -20.55 -32.04 15.33
CA GLU A 23 -19.39 -32.48 16.10
C GLU A 23 -18.15 -31.68 15.67
N ALA A 24 -17.21 -31.47 16.59
CA ALA A 24 -15.92 -30.84 16.34
C ALA A 24 -14.81 -31.83 16.66
N GLY A 25 -13.73 -31.80 15.88
CA GLY A 25 -12.58 -32.66 16.14
C GLY A 25 -11.36 -32.28 15.34
N ARG A 26 -10.21 -32.70 15.87
CA ARG A 26 -8.95 -32.74 15.15
C ARG A 26 -8.83 -34.05 14.40
N ILE A 27 -8.51 -33.96 13.11
CA ILE A 27 -8.26 -35.09 12.22
C ILE A 27 -6.76 -35.10 11.93
N ASP A 28 -6.07 -36.18 12.31
CA ASP A 28 -4.66 -36.38 12.00
C ASP A 28 -4.54 -37.51 10.97
N TYR A 29 -3.83 -37.26 9.88
CA TYR A 29 -3.61 -38.24 8.81
C TYR A 29 -2.22 -38.89 8.91
N ASP A 30 -2.07 -40.06 8.30
CA ASP A 30 -0.85 -40.87 8.36
C ASP A 30 0.36 -40.20 7.68
N ASP A 31 0.14 -39.24 6.79
CA ASP A 31 1.18 -38.47 6.10
C ASP A 31 1.70 -37.26 6.92
N GLY A 32 1.17 -37.06 8.13
CA GLY A 32 1.56 -35.98 9.04
C GLY A 32 0.79 -34.67 8.82
N THR A 33 -0.24 -34.67 7.99
CA THR A 33 -1.21 -33.58 7.87
C THR A 33 -2.20 -33.62 9.04
N SER A 34 -2.68 -32.45 9.43
CA SER A 34 -3.66 -32.31 10.52
C SER A 34 -4.68 -31.23 10.18
N GLU A 35 -5.94 -31.43 10.55
CA GLU A 35 -7.03 -30.49 10.32
C GLU A 35 -7.89 -30.33 11.57
N ILE A 36 -8.45 -29.14 11.76
CA ILE A 36 -9.50 -28.90 12.75
C ILE A 36 -10.81 -28.73 12.00
N ALA A 37 -11.75 -29.64 12.27
CA ALA A 37 -12.96 -29.79 11.49
C ALA A 37 -14.22 -29.78 12.36
N ALA A 38 -15.29 -29.22 11.80
CA ALA A 38 -16.65 -29.43 12.24
C ALA A 38 -17.37 -30.32 11.23
N PHE A 39 -18.20 -31.25 11.70
CA PHE A 39 -18.90 -32.17 10.81
C PHE A 39 -20.30 -32.51 11.30
N VAL A 40 -21.19 -32.79 10.36
CA VAL A 40 -22.57 -33.23 10.60
C VAL A 40 -22.98 -34.26 9.57
N ASN A 41 -23.66 -35.32 10.00
CA ASN A 41 -24.18 -36.34 9.10
C ASN A 41 -25.62 -36.01 8.70
N THR A 42 -25.91 -36.17 7.42
CA THR A 42 -27.28 -36.14 6.88
C THR A 42 -28.01 -37.46 7.15
N PRO A 43 -29.36 -37.50 7.04
CA PRO A 43 -30.12 -38.76 7.10
C PRO A 43 -29.64 -39.82 6.10
N GLU A 44 -29.05 -39.36 4.99
CA GLU A 44 -28.57 -40.18 3.87
C GLU A 44 -27.15 -40.73 4.10
N LYS A 45 -26.58 -40.52 5.31
CA LYS A 45 -25.20 -40.89 5.70
C LYS A 45 -24.09 -40.17 4.90
N ILE A 46 -24.43 -39.09 4.23
CA ILE A 46 -23.45 -38.15 3.66
C ILE A 46 -23.03 -37.23 4.81
N GLN A 47 -21.72 -37.05 4.99
CA GLN A 47 -21.19 -36.14 5.99
C GLN A 47 -20.85 -34.80 5.35
N LEU A 48 -21.34 -33.70 5.92
CA LEU A 48 -20.75 -32.39 5.65
C LEU A 48 -19.57 -32.18 6.60
N GLN A 49 -18.42 -31.79 6.06
CA GLN A 49 -17.23 -31.42 6.81
C GLN A 49 -16.80 -30.00 6.47
N ILE A 50 -16.47 -29.22 7.49
CA ILE A 50 -15.93 -27.86 7.40
C ILE A 50 -14.59 -27.83 8.12
N VAL A 51 -13.52 -27.48 7.43
CA VAL A 51 -12.20 -27.25 8.03
C VAL A 51 -11.92 -25.75 8.02
N LEU A 52 -11.44 -25.20 9.13
CA LEU A 52 -11.08 -23.77 9.23
C LEU A 52 -9.58 -23.52 9.41
N CYS A 53 -8.81 -24.57 9.71
CA CYS A 53 -7.36 -24.52 9.75
C CYS A 53 -6.77 -25.90 9.55
N ALA A 54 -5.58 -25.93 8.96
CA ALA A 54 -4.84 -27.15 8.69
C ALA A 54 -3.35 -26.95 8.86
N ARG A 55 -2.62 -28.06 9.00
CA ARG A 55 -1.16 -28.10 9.08
C ARG A 55 -0.63 -29.06 8.03
N ASN A 56 0.43 -28.63 7.34
CA ASN A 56 1.05 -29.34 6.22
C ASN A 56 0.12 -29.58 5.00
N GLU A 57 -1.02 -28.89 4.95
CA GLU A 57 -1.94 -28.89 3.80
C GLU A 57 -1.73 -27.63 2.92
N PRO A 58 -2.04 -27.71 1.62
CA PRO A 58 -2.02 -26.55 0.73
C PRO A 58 -3.26 -25.67 0.89
N ILE A 59 -4.37 -26.22 1.42
CA ILE A 59 -5.64 -25.52 1.58
C ILE A 59 -5.84 -25.14 3.05
N ASN A 60 -6.18 -23.88 3.31
CA ASN A 60 -6.32 -23.33 4.66
C ASN A 60 -7.71 -23.60 5.30
N TYR A 61 -8.75 -23.74 4.48
CA TYR A 61 -10.11 -24.05 4.90
C TYR A 61 -10.84 -24.80 3.77
N ARG A 62 -11.81 -25.66 4.11
CA ARG A 62 -12.59 -26.39 3.10
C ARG A 62 -14.01 -26.63 3.54
N PHE A 63 -14.88 -26.82 2.55
CA PHE A 63 -16.26 -27.26 2.72
C PHE A 63 -16.46 -28.47 1.83
N SER A 64 -16.76 -29.62 2.41
CA SER A 64 -16.70 -30.89 1.70
C SER A 64 -17.89 -31.78 2.07
N LEU A 65 -18.47 -32.44 1.08
CA LEU A 65 -19.36 -33.58 1.32
C LEU A 65 -18.57 -34.86 1.20
N ILE A 66 -18.67 -35.73 2.21
CA ILE A 66 -18.03 -37.04 2.24
C ILE A 66 -19.11 -38.10 2.08
N PHE A 67 -18.99 -38.86 1.01
CA PHE A 67 -19.86 -39.97 0.68
C PHE A 67 -19.43 -41.25 1.41
N PRO A 68 -20.39 -42.14 1.72
CA PRO A 68 -20.11 -43.41 2.39
C PRO A 68 -19.33 -44.40 1.51
N GLU A 69 -19.41 -44.27 0.18
CA GLU A 69 -18.71 -45.11 -0.79
C GLU A 69 -17.83 -44.25 -1.70
N SER A 70 -16.65 -44.75 -2.07
CA SER A 70 -15.75 -44.08 -3.01
C SER A 70 -16.26 -44.22 -4.43
N LEU A 71 -16.16 -43.13 -5.20
CA LEU A 71 -16.44 -43.10 -6.63
C LEU A 71 -15.10 -43.11 -7.39
N ASP A 72 -14.94 -44.05 -8.33
CA ASP A 72 -13.67 -44.27 -9.06
C ASP A 72 -13.38 -43.21 -10.15
N TYR A 73 -14.00 -42.04 -10.09
CA TYR A 73 -13.95 -41.02 -11.13
C TYR A 73 -13.82 -39.62 -10.53
N SER A 74 -13.01 -38.76 -11.15
CA SER A 74 -12.97 -37.33 -10.86
C SER A 74 -13.94 -36.58 -11.78
N ALA A 75 -14.73 -35.67 -11.21
CA ALA A 75 -15.73 -34.90 -11.94
C ALA A 75 -15.96 -33.53 -11.29
N PHE A 76 -16.43 -32.57 -12.09
CA PHE A 76 -16.80 -31.23 -11.64
C PHE A 76 -18.31 -31.05 -11.75
N PHE A 77 -18.90 -30.51 -10.70
CA PHE A 77 -20.34 -30.31 -10.58
C PHE A 77 -20.65 -28.84 -10.35
N LYS A 78 -21.70 -28.35 -10.99
CA LYS A 78 -22.24 -27.02 -10.70
C LYS A 78 -23.35 -27.16 -9.67
N VAL A 79 -23.19 -26.50 -8.53
CA VAL A 79 -24.09 -26.64 -7.39
C VAL A 79 -24.57 -25.27 -6.93
N LYS A 80 -25.79 -25.20 -6.40
CA LYS A 80 -26.28 -24.02 -5.69
C LYS A 80 -26.29 -24.32 -4.21
N VAL A 81 -25.59 -23.49 -3.43
CA VAL A 81 -25.61 -23.55 -1.97
C VAL A 81 -26.50 -22.41 -1.49
N SER A 82 -27.51 -22.74 -0.69
CA SER A 82 -28.42 -21.76 -0.09
C SER A 82 -28.32 -21.80 1.43
N SER A 83 -28.10 -20.65 2.04
CA SER A 83 -27.95 -20.46 3.49
C SER A 83 -28.49 -19.09 3.88
N ALA A 84 -29.33 -19.02 4.92
CA ALA A 84 -29.85 -17.76 5.45
C ALA A 84 -30.56 -16.85 4.42
N GLY A 85 -31.17 -17.45 3.39
CA GLY A 85 -31.88 -16.73 2.32
C GLY A 85 -31.00 -16.23 1.18
N ASP A 86 -29.68 -16.40 1.27
CA ASP A 86 -28.74 -16.16 0.17
C ASP A 86 -28.47 -17.45 -0.59
N THR A 87 -28.38 -17.35 -1.92
CA THR A 87 -28.06 -18.49 -2.81
C THR A 87 -26.85 -18.15 -3.65
N THR A 88 -25.81 -18.97 -3.54
CA THR A 88 -24.56 -18.82 -4.29
C THR A 88 -24.33 -20.03 -5.20
N GLN A 89 -23.87 -19.78 -6.43
CA GLN A 89 -23.40 -20.85 -7.31
C GLN A 89 -21.94 -21.18 -6.98
N ALA A 90 -21.65 -22.44 -6.76
CA ALA A 90 -20.32 -22.96 -6.52
C ALA A 90 -19.99 -24.10 -7.49
N TYR A 91 -18.70 -24.34 -7.65
CA TYR A 91 -18.20 -25.54 -8.32
C TYR A 91 -17.74 -26.52 -7.26
N ALA A 92 -18.07 -27.79 -7.44
CA ALA A 92 -17.67 -28.86 -6.54
C ALA A 92 -16.87 -29.91 -7.31
N GLU A 93 -15.72 -30.31 -6.78
CA GLU A 93 -14.81 -31.29 -7.38
C GLU A 93 -14.86 -32.60 -6.61
N LEU A 94 -15.17 -33.69 -7.30
CA LEU A 94 -15.19 -35.03 -6.73
C LEU A 94 -13.80 -35.67 -6.82
N ASN A 95 -13.28 -36.08 -5.68
CA ASN A 95 -12.05 -36.84 -5.55
C ASN A 95 -12.26 -38.02 -4.58
N GLY A 96 -12.35 -39.24 -5.14
CA GLY A 96 -12.62 -40.45 -4.38
C GLY A 96 -14.01 -40.44 -3.77
N ASN A 97 -14.10 -40.38 -2.44
CA ASN A 97 -15.37 -40.27 -1.71
C ASN A 97 -15.67 -38.84 -1.22
N THR A 98 -14.86 -37.85 -1.59
CA THR A 98 -15.02 -36.47 -1.14
C THR A 98 -15.39 -35.55 -2.30
N LEU A 99 -16.36 -34.68 -2.07
CA LEU A 99 -16.77 -33.63 -2.98
C LEU A 99 -16.46 -32.28 -2.33
N ASP A 100 -15.41 -31.62 -2.80
CA ASP A 100 -14.89 -30.35 -2.26
C ASP A 100 -15.51 -29.16 -2.99
N PHE A 101 -16.05 -28.20 -2.24
CA PHE A 101 -16.75 -27.04 -2.77
C PHE A 101 -15.86 -25.81 -2.77
N GLN A 102 -15.82 -25.10 -3.90
CA GLN A 102 -15.22 -23.77 -4.01
C GLN A 102 -16.28 -22.72 -3.63
N LEU A 103 -16.29 -22.34 -2.34
CA LEU A 103 -17.24 -21.38 -1.79
C LEU A 103 -16.56 -20.07 -1.40
N ASP A 104 -17.33 -18.99 -1.51
CA ASP A 104 -16.94 -17.69 -0.97
C ASP A 104 -16.93 -17.76 0.58
N PRO A 105 -15.92 -17.16 1.26
CA PRO A 105 -15.83 -17.08 2.72
C PRO A 105 -17.11 -16.62 3.41
N SER A 106 -17.91 -15.75 2.76
CA SER A 106 -19.20 -15.26 3.29
C SER A 106 -20.18 -16.38 3.66
N VAL A 107 -20.16 -17.52 2.96
CA VAL A 107 -21.01 -18.67 3.26
C VAL A 107 -20.66 -19.26 4.63
N PHE A 108 -19.36 -19.35 4.95
CA PHE A 108 -18.87 -19.88 6.22
C PHE A 108 -19.16 -18.93 7.39
N VAL A 109 -19.04 -17.62 7.17
CA VAL A 109 -19.31 -16.59 8.19
C VAL A 109 -20.78 -16.60 8.62
N ASN A 110 -21.69 -16.84 7.68
CA ASN A 110 -23.13 -16.80 7.94
C ASN A 110 -23.69 -18.11 8.50
N LEU A 111 -23.03 -19.24 8.21
CA LEU A 111 -23.50 -20.58 8.55
C LEU A 111 -23.84 -20.81 10.04
N PRO A 112 -23.04 -20.32 11.01
CA PRO A 112 -23.34 -20.48 12.44
C PRO A 112 -24.78 -20.12 12.82
N ASP A 113 -25.39 -19.13 12.17
CA ASP A 113 -26.73 -18.68 12.52
C ASP A 113 -27.71 -18.78 11.34
N ALA A 114 -27.38 -19.61 10.35
CA ALA A 114 -28.29 -19.90 9.25
C ALA A 114 -29.48 -20.72 9.78
N PRO A 115 -30.73 -20.32 9.49
CA PRO A 115 -31.91 -21.09 9.86
C PRO A 115 -32.03 -22.40 9.05
N ASP A 116 -31.37 -22.46 7.90
CA ASP A 116 -31.31 -23.57 6.97
C ASP A 116 -29.99 -23.56 6.18
N LEU A 117 -29.58 -24.74 5.74
CA LEU A 117 -28.51 -24.93 4.75
C LEU A 117 -28.98 -25.99 3.76
N SER A 118 -28.94 -25.67 2.46
CA SER A 118 -29.27 -26.63 1.41
C SER A 118 -28.30 -26.56 0.24
N ILE A 119 -28.09 -27.71 -0.40
CA ILE A 119 -27.22 -27.87 -1.56
C ILE A 119 -28.06 -28.48 -2.69
N GLU A 120 -28.28 -27.72 -3.75
CA GLU A 120 -29.04 -28.14 -4.93
C GLU A 120 -28.09 -28.48 -6.09
N PHE A 121 -28.25 -29.69 -6.61
CA PHE A 121 -27.53 -30.23 -7.76
C PHE A 121 -28.41 -30.17 -9.02
N GLU A 122 -27.78 -30.18 -10.19
CA GLU A 122 -28.51 -30.51 -11.41
C GLU A 122 -29.02 -31.95 -11.34
N LYS A 123 -30.15 -32.23 -11.98
CA LYS A 123 -30.80 -33.55 -11.85
C LYS A 123 -29.90 -34.69 -12.31
N ASP A 124 -29.26 -34.52 -13.47
CA ASP A 124 -28.40 -35.55 -14.05
C ASP A 124 -27.15 -35.79 -13.17
N ASP A 125 -26.65 -34.73 -12.51
CA ASP A 125 -25.53 -34.79 -11.57
C ASP A 125 -25.92 -35.51 -10.27
N ALA A 126 -27.11 -35.21 -9.73
CA ALA A 126 -27.64 -35.88 -8.54
C ALA A 126 -27.89 -37.37 -8.81
N ASP A 127 -28.46 -37.70 -9.97
CA ASP A 127 -28.68 -39.08 -10.42
C ASP A 127 -27.34 -39.82 -10.60
N PHE A 128 -26.30 -39.14 -11.10
CA PHE A 128 -24.95 -39.68 -11.23
C PHE A 128 -24.30 -39.97 -9.86
N LEU A 129 -24.42 -39.03 -8.91
CA LEU A 129 -23.88 -39.16 -7.56
C LEU A 129 -24.71 -40.10 -6.66
N GLY A 130 -25.92 -40.47 -7.08
CA GLY A 130 -26.83 -41.32 -6.32
C GLY A 130 -27.45 -40.63 -5.10
N ILE A 131 -27.62 -39.30 -5.16
CA ILE A 131 -28.11 -38.46 -4.06
C ILE A 131 -29.40 -37.74 -4.42
N ALA A 132 -30.07 -37.15 -3.42
CA ALA A 132 -31.20 -36.27 -3.68
C ALA A 132 -30.75 -34.99 -4.42
N GLN A 133 -31.59 -34.51 -5.34
CA GLN A 133 -31.32 -33.27 -6.07
C GLN A 133 -31.14 -32.06 -5.14
N VAL A 134 -31.80 -32.07 -3.98
CA VAL A 134 -31.65 -31.06 -2.93
C VAL A 134 -31.31 -31.77 -1.63
N LEU A 135 -30.08 -31.56 -1.15
CA LEU A 135 -29.64 -32.00 0.17
C LEU A 135 -29.94 -30.91 1.19
N ASN A 136 -30.68 -31.24 2.25
CA ASN A 136 -30.90 -30.35 3.38
C ASN A 136 -29.95 -30.73 4.50
N ILE A 137 -29.10 -29.80 4.92
CA ILE A 137 -28.12 -30.01 5.98
C ILE A 137 -28.71 -29.49 7.30
N PRO A 138 -28.70 -30.30 8.38
CA PRO A 138 -29.10 -29.84 9.71
C PRO A 138 -28.17 -28.74 10.21
N VAL A 139 -28.72 -27.62 10.65
CA VAL A 139 -27.96 -26.46 11.18
C VAL A 139 -28.07 -26.33 12.71
N TYR A 140 -28.85 -27.20 13.36
CA TYR A 140 -29.01 -27.17 14.81
C TYR A 140 -27.70 -27.48 15.53
N GLY A 141 -27.20 -26.53 16.32
CA GLY A 141 -25.91 -26.63 17.03
C GLY A 141 -24.68 -26.26 16.18
N ALA A 142 -24.88 -25.84 14.91
CA ALA A 142 -23.79 -25.35 14.06
C ALA A 142 -23.11 -24.12 14.68
N ASP A 143 -23.88 -23.25 15.35
CA ASP A 143 -23.38 -22.04 16.00
C ASP A 143 -22.28 -22.32 17.02
N VAL A 144 -22.54 -23.27 17.92
CA VAL A 144 -21.60 -23.64 18.99
C VAL A 144 -20.38 -24.33 18.41
N THR A 145 -20.59 -25.32 17.54
CA THR A 145 -19.52 -26.16 17.00
C THR A 145 -18.60 -25.38 16.07
N ILE A 146 -19.14 -24.56 15.17
CA ILE A 146 -18.34 -23.76 14.23
C ILE A 146 -17.55 -22.68 14.98
N LYS A 147 -18.14 -22.02 15.99
CA LYS A 147 -17.39 -21.06 16.83
C LYS A 147 -16.30 -21.75 17.65
N GLN A 148 -16.57 -22.95 18.16
CA GLN A 148 -15.57 -23.74 18.89
C GLN A 148 -14.34 -24.04 18.01
N ILE A 149 -14.55 -24.56 16.79
CA ILE A 149 -13.41 -24.85 15.90
C ILE A 149 -12.72 -23.58 15.43
N ALA A 150 -13.44 -22.47 15.24
CA ALA A 150 -12.83 -21.19 14.88
C ALA A 150 -11.94 -20.66 16.02
N ALA A 151 -12.38 -20.77 17.28
CA ALA A 151 -11.58 -20.38 18.45
C ALA A 151 -10.31 -21.24 18.57
N GLU A 152 -10.44 -22.56 18.38
CA GLU A 152 -9.30 -23.48 18.36
C GLU A 152 -8.33 -23.14 17.23
N CYS A 153 -8.83 -22.91 16.01
CA CYS A 153 -8.01 -22.49 14.88
C CYS A 153 -7.33 -21.14 15.10
N GLY A 154 -8.02 -20.16 15.71
CA GLY A 154 -7.42 -18.89 16.10
C GLY A 154 -6.22 -19.10 17.02
N TYR A 155 -6.38 -19.92 18.06
CA TYR A 155 -5.29 -20.26 18.96
C TYR A 155 -4.12 -20.97 18.24
N LEU A 156 -4.42 -21.98 17.43
CA LEU A 156 -3.41 -22.80 16.74
C LEU A 156 -2.67 -22.01 15.67
N CYS A 157 -3.33 -21.13 14.91
CA CYS A 157 -2.64 -20.28 13.92
C CYS A 157 -1.78 -19.19 14.57
N VAL A 158 -2.17 -18.72 15.76
CA VAL A 158 -1.41 -17.70 16.47
C VAL A 158 -0.16 -18.32 17.12
N ASN A 159 -0.30 -19.49 17.75
CA ASN A 159 0.70 -20.06 18.65
C ASN A 159 1.41 -21.32 18.13
N GLU A 160 0.85 -22.00 17.13
CA GLU A 160 1.38 -23.22 16.53
C GLU A 160 1.54 -23.08 15.00
N ASP A 161 2.02 -24.14 14.34
CA ASP A 161 2.29 -24.16 12.89
C ASP A 161 1.06 -24.55 12.06
N PHE A 162 -0.13 -24.08 12.48
CA PHE A 162 -1.35 -24.22 11.70
C PHE A 162 -1.53 -23.01 10.78
N LYS A 163 -2.06 -23.27 9.59
CA LYS A 163 -2.45 -22.24 8.63
C LYS A 163 -3.96 -22.08 8.66
N CYS A 164 -4.42 -20.84 8.63
CA CYS A 164 -5.82 -20.48 8.46
C CYS A 164 -5.95 -19.13 7.76
N GLU A 165 -7.15 -18.86 7.28
CA GLU A 165 -7.53 -17.54 6.80
C GLU A 165 -7.97 -16.67 7.99
N SER A 166 -7.06 -15.80 8.48
CA SER A 166 -7.32 -14.94 9.64
C SER A 166 -8.61 -14.12 9.53
N PRO A 167 -8.92 -13.47 8.38
CA PRO A 167 -10.19 -12.75 8.20
C PRO A 167 -11.42 -13.63 8.40
N LEU A 168 -11.38 -14.87 7.92
CA LEU A 168 -12.50 -15.80 8.01
C LEU A 168 -12.70 -16.26 9.46
N VAL A 169 -11.63 -16.70 10.13
CA VAL A 169 -11.68 -17.15 11.53
C VAL A 169 -12.13 -16.02 12.45
N SER A 170 -11.56 -14.82 12.29
CA SER A 170 -12.00 -13.63 13.03
C SER A 170 -13.45 -13.25 12.74
N ALA A 171 -13.91 -13.36 11.49
CA ALA A 171 -15.30 -13.04 11.14
C ALA A 171 -16.31 -14.00 11.79
N ILE A 172 -16.01 -15.30 11.84
CA ILE A 172 -16.86 -16.31 12.51
C ILE A 172 -16.97 -16.03 14.02
N LEU A 173 -15.87 -15.62 14.64
CA LEU A 173 -15.80 -15.30 16.07
C LEU A 173 -16.36 -13.90 16.40
N TRP A 174 -16.55 -13.04 15.39
CA TRP A 174 -16.97 -11.67 15.61
C TRP A 174 -18.40 -11.59 16.20
N PRO A 175 -18.63 -10.87 17.31
CA PRO A 175 -19.96 -10.73 17.87
C PRO A 175 -20.92 -10.00 16.92
N ARG A 176 -22.07 -10.61 16.60
CA ARG A 176 -23.08 -10.03 15.69
C ARG A 176 -23.68 -8.71 16.16
N SER A 177 -23.85 -8.55 17.47
CA SER A 177 -24.31 -7.30 18.09
C SER A 177 -23.20 -6.25 18.21
N GLY A 178 -21.99 -6.55 17.73
CA GLY A 178 -20.78 -5.85 18.10
C GLY A 178 -20.37 -6.15 19.54
N PHE A 179 -19.27 -5.55 19.97
CA PHE A 179 -18.72 -5.72 21.32
C PHE A 179 -19.44 -4.87 22.39
N ILE A 180 -20.56 -4.24 22.01
CA ILE A 180 -21.29 -3.29 22.86
C ILE A 180 -22.23 -4.03 23.83
N ASP A 181 -22.10 -3.78 25.13
CA ASP A 181 -23.05 -4.21 26.16
C ASP A 181 -23.30 -3.11 27.21
N ASP A 182 -24.08 -3.44 28.25
CA ASP A 182 -24.49 -2.51 29.31
C ASP A 182 -23.30 -1.93 30.14
N SER A 183 -22.11 -2.55 30.11
CA SER A 183 -20.91 -2.07 30.82
C SER A 183 -20.10 -1.03 30.05
N VAL A 184 -20.44 -0.78 28.77
CA VAL A 184 -19.66 0.11 27.88
C VAL A 184 -19.74 1.58 28.28
N SER A 185 -20.79 1.99 29.00
CA SER A 185 -20.88 3.37 29.51
C SER A 185 -19.74 3.73 30.46
N GLU A 186 -19.26 2.77 31.27
CA GLU A 186 -18.12 2.98 32.17
C GLU A 186 -16.80 3.10 31.39
N LEU A 187 -16.63 2.30 30.33
CA LEU A 187 -15.45 2.34 29.46
C LEU A 187 -15.33 3.72 28.79
N ASP A 188 -16.43 4.22 28.23
CA ASP A 188 -16.47 5.50 27.54
C ASP A 188 -16.16 6.69 28.47
N GLU A 189 -16.63 6.67 29.72
CA GLU A 189 -16.32 7.71 30.70
C GLU A 189 -14.84 7.77 31.08
N ILE A 190 -14.16 6.63 31.08
CA ILE A 190 -12.75 6.52 31.48
C ILE A 190 -11.81 6.81 30.30
N CYS A 191 -12.17 6.33 29.11
CA CYS A 191 -11.34 6.35 27.91
C CYS A 191 -11.56 7.57 27.00
N THR A 192 -12.52 8.44 27.30
CA THR A 192 -12.73 9.66 26.53
C THR A 192 -12.66 10.93 27.36
N ARG A 193 -12.30 12.03 26.72
CA ARG A 193 -12.39 13.40 27.24
C ARG A 193 -13.20 14.27 26.28
N GLY A 194 -13.74 15.39 26.76
CA GLY A 194 -14.60 16.28 25.96
C GLY A 194 -16.08 16.25 26.37
N SER A 195 -16.90 17.09 25.72
CA SER A 195 -18.33 17.22 26.01
C SER A 195 -19.09 17.65 24.75
N ASN A 196 -20.41 17.43 24.71
CA ASN A 196 -21.29 17.76 23.58
C ASN A 196 -20.87 17.09 22.26
N LYS A 197 -20.78 15.75 22.26
CA LYS A 197 -20.56 14.90 21.07
C LYS A 197 -19.17 14.99 20.41
N ALA A 198 -18.32 15.92 20.83
CA ALA A 198 -16.92 15.96 20.47
C ALA A 198 -16.08 15.21 21.51
N TYR A 199 -15.95 13.89 21.34
CA TYR A 199 -15.18 13.03 22.24
C TYR A 199 -13.80 12.72 21.70
N SER A 200 -12.85 12.74 22.63
CA SER A 200 -11.43 12.64 22.37
C SER A 200 -10.87 11.42 23.07
N PHE A 201 -10.04 10.61 22.39
CA PHE A 201 -9.47 9.42 23.03
C PHE A 201 -8.45 9.85 24.08
N ASN A 202 -8.64 9.35 25.30
CA ASN A 202 -7.85 9.73 26.46
C ASN A 202 -7.23 8.48 27.09
N LEU A 203 -6.05 8.11 26.58
CA LEU A 203 -5.30 6.99 27.12
C LEU A 203 -4.70 7.34 28.47
N ASN A 204 -5.20 6.68 29.53
CA ASN A 204 -4.67 6.74 30.88
C ASN A 204 -4.64 5.33 31.48
N ASP A 205 -3.97 5.13 32.62
CA ASP A 205 -3.80 3.80 33.22
C ASP A 205 -5.13 3.09 33.52
N LYS A 206 -6.18 3.85 33.89
CA LYS A 206 -7.51 3.27 34.11
C LYS A 206 -8.15 2.83 32.80
N CYS A 207 -8.00 3.61 31.74
CA CYS A 207 -8.47 3.24 30.40
C CYS A 207 -7.77 1.97 29.90
N LYS A 208 -6.44 1.87 30.06
CA LYS A 208 -5.67 0.66 29.73
C LYS A 208 -6.23 -0.56 30.46
N GLN A 209 -6.34 -0.48 31.78
CA GLN A 209 -6.86 -1.57 32.60
C GLN A 209 -8.30 -1.97 32.20
N ALA A 210 -9.17 -0.99 31.91
CA ALA A 210 -10.55 -1.27 31.49
C ALA A 210 -10.60 -1.97 30.12
N LEU A 211 -9.79 -1.50 29.16
CA LEU A 211 -9.67 -2.11 27.84
C LEU A 211 -9.07 -3.52 27.91
N ASP A 212 -8.05 -3.75 28.74
CA ASP A 212 -7.44 -5.07 28.93
C ASP A 212 -8.43 -6.08 29.52
N LEU A 213 -9.19 -5.68 30.54
CA LEU A 213 -10.22 -6.51 31.14
C LEU A 213 -11.33 -6.84 30.13
N ARG A 214 -11.71 -5.87 29.30
CA ARG A 214 -12.73 -6.04 28.27
C ARG A 214 -12.25 -6.93 27.14
N PHE A 215 -11.02 -6.73 26.68
CA PHE A 215 -10.35 -7.59 25.71
C PHE A 215 -10.27 -9.03 26.23
N ALA A 216 -9.83 -9.25 27.47
CA ALA A 216 -9.78 -10.59 28.06
C ALA A 216 -11.17 -11.26 28.17
N ALA A 217 -12.23 -10.48 28.37
CA ALA A 217 -13.59 -11.01 28.54
C ALA A 217 -14.25 -11.42 27.22
N ILE A 218 -14.13 -10.59 26.17
CA ILE A 218 -14.88 -10.78 24.92
C ILE A 218 -14.06 -10.58 23.64
N GLY A 219 -12.87 -9.97 23.73
CA GLY A 219 -12.02 -9.63 22.58
C GLY A 219 -10.94 -10.67 22.27
N PHE A 220 -10.52 -11.47 23.25
CA PHE A 220 -9.33 -12.32 23.17
C PHE A 220 -9.33 -13.23 21.95
N GLU A 221 -10.44 -13.92 21.69
CA GLU A 221 -10.56 -14.83 20.56
C GLU A 221 -10.74 -14.09 19.22
N PRO A 222 -11.78 -13.25 19.01
CA PRO A 222 -12.04 -12.61 17.71
C PRO A 222 -10.96 -11.63 17.27
N LEU A 223 -10.20 -11.05 18.20
CA LEU A 223 -9.16 -10.04 17.94
C LEU A 223 -7.74 -10.60 18.11
N SER A 224 -7.58 -11.90 18.32
CA SER A 224 -6.28 -12.56 18.54
C SER A 224 -5.23 -12.28 17.45
N PHE A 225 -5.64 -12.23 16.18
CA PHE A 225 -4.74 -11.89 15.08
C PHE A 225 -4.29 -10.43 15.09
N LEU A 226 -5.15 -9.51 15.54
CA LEU A 226 -4.77 -8.11 15.76
C LEU A 226 -3.79 -8.00 16.94
N ASP A 227 -4.05 -8.70 18.04
CA ASP A 227 -3.13 -8.74 19.17
C ASP A 227 -1.75 -9.27 18.76
N LYS A 228 -1.69 -10.37 18.00
CA LYS A 228 -0.42 -10.90 17.43
C LYS A 228 0.30 -9.87 16.56
N LEU A 229 -0.45 -9.08 15.79
CA LEU A 229 0.11 -8.06 14.90
C LEU A 229 0.72 -6.89 15.69
N PHE A 230 0.12 -6.46 16.80
CA PHE A 230 0.62 -5.35 17.61
C PHE A 230 1.68 -5.76 18.65
N HIS A 231 1.55 -6.95 19.24
CA HIS A 231 2.39 -7.40 20.36
C HIS A 231 3.37 -8.52 20.01
N GLY A 232 3.28 -9.09 18.81
CA GLY A 232 4.22 -10.10 18.35
C GLY A 232 5.64 -9.54 18.32
N LYS A 233 6.61 -10.25 18.92
CA LYS A 233 8.01 -9.81 19.06
C LYS A 233 8.67 -9.48 17.71
N ASP A 234 8.33 -10.25 16.68
CA ASP A 234 8.84 -10.09 15.31
C ASP A 234 7.77 -9.55 14.35
N SER A 235 6.68 -8.99 14.88
CA SER A 235 5.59 -8.41 14.10
C SER A 235 6.06 -7.20 13.28
N SER A 236 5.35 -6.92 12.19
CA SER A 236 5.59 -5.73 11.36
C SER A 236 5.35 -4.44 12.14
N TYR A 237 4.41 -4.40 13.08
CA TYR A 237 4.21 -3.24 13.96
C TYR A 237 5.41 -3.02 14.89
N ALA A 238 5.95 -4.08 15.50
CA ALA A 238 7.12 -3.97 16.37
C ALA A 238 8.36 -3.44 15.61
N LYS A 239 8.56 -3.88 14.36
CA LYS A 239 9.60 -3.34 13.48
C LYS A 239 9.40 -1.86 13.22
N TYR A 240 8.20 -1.45 12.79
CA TYR A 240 7.84 -0.04 12.59
C TYR A 240 8.10 0.81 13.84
N ARG A 241 7.57 0.38 14.99
CA ARG A 241 7.75 1.06 16.28
C ARG A 241 9.22 1.29 16.61
N ASN A 242 10.03 0.24 16.47
CA ASN A 242 11.46 0.32 16.78
C ASN A 242 12.18 1.28 15.82
N THR A 243 12.00 1.11 14.51
CA THR A 243 12.68 1.93 13.50
C THR A 243 12.24 3.40 13.59
N TRP A 244 10.95 3.67 13.82
CA TRP A 244 10.44 5.03 13.97
C TRP A 244 10.99 5.74 15.20
N ASN A 245 10.99 5.06 16.36
CA ASN A 245 11.50 5.65 17.60
C ASN A 245 13.01 5.84 17.56
N GLU A 246 13.74 4.99 16.82
CA GLU A 246 15.16 5.20 16.51
C GLU A 246 15.37 6.46 15.65
N ALA A 247 14.59 6.62 14.57
CA ALA A 247 14.62 7.81 13.73
C ALA A 247 14.37 9.09 14.54
N LEU A 248 13.35 9.05 15.41
CA LEU A 248 13.00 10.16 16.29
C LEU A 248 14.13 10.48 17.28
N SER A 249 14.80 9.46 17.84
CA SER A 249 15.94 9.66 18.72
C SER A 249 17.09 10.38 18.01
N VAL A 250 17.39 10.01 16.76
CA VAL A 250 18.44 10.68 15.96
C VAL A 250 18.07 12.14 15.72
N LEU A 251 16.83 12.43 15.32
CA LEU A 251 16.34 13.80 15.14
C LEU A 251 16.46 14.63 16.44
N LYS A 252 16.08 14.05 17.59
CA LYS A 252 16.14 14.68 18.92
C LYS A 252 17.57 15.06 19.32
N THR A 253 18.55 14.19 19.08
CA THR A 253 19.96 14.48 19.47
C THR A 253 20.58 15.68 18.75
N LYS A 254 19.94 16.18 17.68
CA LYS A 254 20.42 17.28 16.85
C LYS A 254 19.62 18.58 17.01
N GLN A 255 18.48 18.57 17.68
CA GLN A 255 17.72 19.80 17.97
C GLN A 255 18.47 20.67 18.99
N ASP A 256 18.39 22.00 18.80
CA ASP A 256 18.96 22.97 19.73
C ASP A 256 18.37 22.74 21.14
N PRO A 257 19.20 22.41 22.15
CA PRO A 257 18.75 22.18 23.52
C PRO A 257 17.98 23.36 24.15
N GLN A 258 18.00 24.54 23.51
CA GLN A 258 17.33 25.76 23.97
C GLN A 258 15.87 25.89 23.51
N HIS A 259 15.39 25.05 22.58
CA HIS A 259 14.00 25.04 22.10
C HIS A 259 13.40 23.63 21.97
N PRO A 260 13.26 22.85 23.07
CA PRO A 260 12.52 21.61 23.04
C PRO A 260 11.03 21.92 23.13
N ASP A 261 10.28 21.80 22.04
CA ASP A 261 8.82 21.72 22.14
C ASP A 261 8.45 20.29 22.60
N ILE A 262 8.60 20.08 23.91
CA ILE A 262 8.41 18.80 24.63
C ILE A 262 7.02 18.18 24.33
N GLU A 263 6.00 19.00 24.10
CA GLU A 263 4.64 18.52 23.78
C GLU A 263 4.52 17.89 22.38
N THR A 264 5.30 18.35 21.40
CA THR A 264 5.36 17.73 20.07
C THR A 264 6.17 16.43 20.06
N GLU A 265 7.15 16.29 20.96
CA GLU A 265 7.98 15.10 21.06
C GLU A 265 7.21 13.87 21.52
N ILE A 266 6.39 14.00 22.59
CA ILE A 266 5.54 12.91 23.11
C ILE A 266 4.47 12.51 22.09
N ALA A 267 3.92 13.48 21.36
CA ALA A 267 2.87 13.23 20.36
C ALA A 267 3.37 12.47 19.11
N SER A 268 4.70 12.36 18.93
CA SER A 268 5.30 11.74 17.75
C SER A 268 5.86 10.34 17.99
N GLU A 269 6.03 9.89 19.25
CA GLU A 269 6.50 8.54 19.55
C GLU A 269 5.45 7.49 19.15
N VAL A 270 5.95 6.31 18.77
CA VAL A 270 5.10 5.13 18.57
C VAL A 270 5.18 4.30 19.85
N ASP A 271 4.09 4.27 20.59
CA ASP A 271 3.92 3.49 21.80
C ASP A 271 2.70 2.57 21.69
N ASP A 272 2.14 2.16 22.83
CA ASP A 272 0.97 1.28 22.86
C ASP A 272 -0.34 2.03 22.52
N TYR A 273 -0.29 3.35 22.28
CA TYR A 273 -1.46 4.16 21.99
C TYR A 273 -2.27 3.65 20.80
N ASP A 274 -1.61 3.24 19.72
CA ASP A 274 -2.31 2.77 18.52
C ASP A 274 -3.09 1.47 18.79
N TRP A 275 -2.54 0.57 19.62
CA TRP A 275 -3.23 -0.63 20.06
C TRP A 275 -4.48 -0.29 20.88
N TYR A 276 -4.33 0.54 21.92
CA TYR A 276 -5.46 0.90 22.77
C TYR A 276 -6.51 1.74 22.05
N LEU A 277 -6.11 2.56 21.08
CA LEU A 277 -7.02 3.30 20.21
C LEU A 277 -7.79 2.34 19.29
N ALA A 278 -7.11 1.35 18.71
CA ALA A 278 -7.77 0.31 17.90
C ALA A 278 -8.74 -0.52 18.75
N LEU A 279 -8.33 -0.97 19.94
CA LEU A 279 -9.20 -1.66 20.89
C LEU A 279 -10.41 -0.82 21.27
N TYR A 280 -10.20 0.44 21.66
CA TYR A 280 -11.30 1.33 22.04
C TYR A 280 -12.26 1.57 20.87
N SER A 281 -11.74 1.66 19.64
CA SER A 281 -12.59 1.83 18.44
C SER A 281 -13.49 0.63 18.16
N ILE A 282 -13.12 -0.56 18.65
CA ILE A 282 -13.93 -1.78 18.55
C ILE A 282 -14.84 -1.95 19.78
N LEU A 283 -14.32 -1.67 20.98
CA LEU A 283 -14.94 -2.03 22.27
C LEU A 283 -15.75 -0.87 22.91
N GLY A 284 -15.46 0.37 22.56
CA GLY A 284 -16.16 1.56 23.03
C GLY A 284 -17.45 1.83 22.26
N SER A 285 -18.33 2.69 22.80
CA SER A 285 -19.56 3.10 22.09
C SER A 285 -19.56 4.56 21.66
N ARG A 286 -18.73 5.41 22.29
CA ARG A 286 -18.59 6.80 21.84
C ARG A 286 -17.75 6.86 20.58
N LYS A 287 -18.27 7.61 19.62
CA LYS A 287 -17.52 7.95 18.41
C LYS A 287 -16.49 9.02 18.75
N LEU A 288 -15.27 8.85 18.23
CA LEU A 288 -14.15 9.73 18.49
C LEU A 288 -14.02 10.79 17.40
N THR A 289 -13.64 12.01 17.79
CA THR A 289 -13.42 13.14 16.88
C THR A 289 -11.94 13.46 16.67
N ASP A 290 -11.02 12.67 17.23
CA ASP A 290 -9.69 13.19 17.53
C ASP A 290 -8.71 13.31 16.36
N TYR A 291 -8.47 14.59 16.04
CA TYR A 291 -7.39 15.27 15.30
C TYR A 291 -7.45 15.30 13.79
N PRO A 292 -7.97 16.37 13.18
CA PRO A 292 -7.48 16.65 11.85
C PRO A 292 -7.25 18.13 11.58
N ALA A 293 -6.18 18.40 10.85
CA ALA A 293 -6.09 19.53 9.95
C ALA A 293 -4.95 19.25 8.96
N SER A 294 -4.84 18.05 8.39
CA SER A 294 -5.73 17.58 7.30
C SER A 294 -5.04 16.40 6.57
N TYR A 295 -5.62 15.54 5.71
CA TYR A 295 -6.65 15.59 4.64
C TYR A 295 -7.98 16.26 4.97
N PHE A 296 -8.22 17.38 4.27
CA PHE A 296 -8.92 18.62 4.66
C PHE A 296 -9.89 18.55 5.83
N ALA A 297 -9.31 18.25 6.99
CA ALA A 297 -9.96 18.15 8.29
C ALA A 297 -11.02 17.04 8.38
N VAL A 298 -10.78 15.87 7.76
CA VAL A 298 -11.77 14.77 7.64
C VAL A 298 -13.13 15.34 7.17
N LEU A 299 -12.99 16.39 6.35
CA LEU A 299 -13.93 17.35 5.78
C LEU A 299 -15.26 17.54 6.53
N ASP A 300 -15.10 17.80 7.84
CA ASP A 300 -16.04 18.47 8.76
C ASP A 300 -17.04 17.59 9.54
N LEU A 301 -16.81 16.29 9.67
CA LEU A 301 -17.81 15.32 10.16
C LEU A 301 -17.88 15.13 11.69
N GLU A 302 -19.08 15.39 12.24
CA GLU A 302 -19.31 15.72 13.66
C GLU A 302 -19.18 14.59 14.70
N GLU A 303 -19.05 13.30 14.34
CA GLU A 303 -18.87 12.20 15.33
C GLU A 303 -18.24 10.95 14.69
N ASP A 304 -17.08 11.00 14.01
CA ASP A 304 -16.78 9.98 13.00
C ASP A 304 -15.86 8.78 13.38
N PRO A 305 -16.33 7.51 13.29
CA PRO A 305 -15.53 6.31 13.46
C PRO A 305 -14.86 5.79 12.17
N THR A 306 -14.66 6.63 11.12
CA THR A 306 -13.67 6.59 9.99
C THR A 306 -14.23 6.92 8.57
N THR A 307 -14.92 8.04 8.39
CA THR A 307 -15.82 8.37 7.26
C THR A 307 -15.51 7.76 5.89
N LEU A 308 -16.36 6.80 5.50
CA LEU A 308 -16.25 5.97 4.30
C LEU A 308 -16.43 6.73 2.97
N LEU A 309 -15.38 6.72 2.15
CA LEU A 309 -15.43 6.66 0.68
C LEU A 309 -14.11 6.04 0.17
N TYR A 310 -14.19 4.79 -0.27
CA TYR A 310 -13.15 4.14 -1.08
C TYR A 310 -12.91 4.96 -2.35
N ASN A 311 -11.82 5.75 -2.37
CA ASN A 311 -11.06 6.18 -3.56
C ASN A 311 -9.83 7.07 -3.21
N THR A 312 -9.16 6.84 -2.07
CA THR A 312 -8.19 7.83 -1.53
C THR A 312 -6.92 7.27 -0.89
N ASP A 313 -6.53 6.00 -1.12
CA ASP A 313 -5.16 5.55 -0.79
C ASP A 313 -4.13 6.48 -1.45
N SER A 314 -4.39 6.86 -2.70
CA SER A 314 -3.55 7.81 -3.44
C SER A 314 -3.40 9.17 -2.74
N ARG A 315 -4.40 9.66 -2.01
CA ARG A 315 -4.34 11.00 -1.38
C ARG A 315 -3.60 11.00 -0.06
N TYR A 316 -3.81 9.96 0.75
CA TYR A 316 -2.99 9.73 1.93
C TYR A 316 -1.53 9.55 1.54
N ASP A 317 -1.27 8.87 0.43
CA ASP A 317 0.08 8.74 -0.11
C ASP A 317 0.66 10.08 -0.55
N VAL A 318 -0.13 10.96 -1.20
CA VAL A 318 0.38 12.30 -1.57
C VAL A 318 0.63 13.17 -0.31
N GLU A 319 -0.24 13.14 0.70
CA GLU A 319 -0.02 13.91 1.94
C GLU A 319 1.16 13.38 2.74
N SER A 320 1.29 12.05 2.87
CA SER A 320 2.49 11.41 3.41
C SER A 320 3.72 11.87 2.64
N LEU A 321 3.67 11.90 1.30
CA LEU A 321 4.76 12.38 0.46
C LEU A 321 5.10 13.84 0.76
N LYS A 322 4.12 14.73 0.91
CA LYS A 322 4.39 16.13 1.27
C LYS A 322 5.05 16.24 2.64
N TYR A 323 4.50 15.58 3.65
CA TYR A 323 5.03 15.69 5.02
C TYR A 323 6.42 15.06 5.10
N MET A 324 6.66 13.95 4.41
CA MET A 324 7.99 13.40 4.21
C MET A 324 8.91 14.39 3.48
N SER A 325 8.45 15.02 2.39
CA SER A 325 9.24 15.98 1.62
C SER A 325 9.72 17.16 2.48
N VAL A 326 8.83 17.67 3.33
CA VAL A 326 9.15 18.75 4.28
C VAL A 326 10.12 18.27 5.36
N LEU A 327 9.90 17.08 5.91
CA LEU A 327 10.73 16.50 6.96
C LEU A 327 12.16 16.23 6.44
N LEU A 328 12.29 15.53 5.30
CA LEU A 328 13.55 15.13 4.66
C LEU A 328 14.37 16.31 4.11
N ARG A 329 13.75 17.48 3.92
CA ARG A 329 14.49 18.70 3.58
C ARG A 329 15.33 19.21 4.75
N ASN A 330 14.88 18.95 5.98
CA ASN A 330 15.45 19.54 7.19
C ASN A 330 16.26 18.52 8.01
N SER A 331 16.32 17.26 7.59
CA SER A 331 17.07 16.19 8.23
C SER A 331 18.36 15.84 7.50
N ASP A 332 19.25 15.12 8.20
CA ASP A 332 20.51 14.62 7.66
C ASP A 332 20.36 13.19 7.11
N ASP A 333 21.29 12.75 6.26
CA ASP A 333 21.29 11.45 5.56
C ASP A 333 21.01 10.21 6.44
N GLU A 334 21.44 10.21 7.70
CA GLU A 334 21.19 9.09 8.64
C GLU A 334 19.74 9.06 9.13
N ALA A 335 19.18 10.23 9.45
CA ALA A 335 17.78 10.35 9.86
C ALA A 335 16.86 10.05 8.67
N ASP A 336 17.21 10.52 7.47
CA ASP A 336 16.47 10.26 6.23
C ASP A 336 16.27 8.75 6.01
N LYS A 337 17.35 7.97 6.07
CA LYS A 337 17.31 6.52 5.89
C LYS A 337 16.43 5.82 6.93
N LEU A 338 16.49 6.24 8.19
CA LEU A 338 15.67 5.66 9.26
C LEU A 338 14.20 6.01 9.11
N ILE A 339 13.88 7.26 8.71
CA ILE A 339 12.50 7.69 8.42
C ILE A 339 11.94 6.90 7.24
N GLU A 340 12.66 6.81 6.12
CA GLU A 340 12.24 6.05 4.95
C GLU A 340 12.02 4.57 5.30
N LYS A 341 12.93 3.97 6.06
CA LYS A 341 12.79 2.60 6.54
C LYS A 341 11.58 2.44 7.46
N ALA A 342 11.34 3.37 8.38
CA ALA A 342 10.18 3.33 9.27
C ALA A 342 8.86 3.41 8.48
N ILE A 343 8.78 4.27 7.46
CA ILE A 343 7.59 4.35 6.59
C ILE A 343 7.42 3.07 5.77
N SER A 344 8.50 2.44 5.32
CA SER A 344 8.46 1.12 4.68
C SER A 344 7.93 0.03 5.63
N ASP A 345 8.47 -0.05 6.84
CA ASP A 345 8.01 -0.98 7.89
C ASP A 345 6.52 -0.74 8.22
N TRP A 346 6.08 0.53 8.26
CA TRP A 346 4.69 0.89 8.45
C TRP A 346 3.79 0.40 7.30
N ARG A 347 4.22 0.51 6.04
CA ARG A 347 3.46 -0.01 4.88
C ARG A 347 3.30 -1.52 4.95
N ILE A 348 4.32 -2.25 5.40
CA ILE A 348 4.24 -3.70 5.64
C ILE A 348 3.19 -3.98 6.73
N PHE A 349 3.28 -3.28 7.86
CA PHE A 349 2.27 -3.40 8.92
C PHE A 349 0.85 -3.11 8.43
N TYR A 350 0.66 -2.04 7.66
CA TYR A 350 -0.65 -1.66 7.13
C TYR A 350 -1.22 -2.70 6.15
N ARG A 351 -0.36 -3.33 5.35
CA ARG A 351 -0.73 -4.45 4.49
C ARG A 351 -1.15 -5.67 5.32
N ASP A 352 -0.34 -6.05 6.30
CA ASP A 352 -0.61 -7.20 7.18
C ASP A 352 -1.90 -7.00 7.99
N LEU A 353 -2.13 -5.77 8.48
CA LEU A 353 -3.39 -5.34 9.08
C LEU A 353 -4.56 -5.55 8.11
N SER A 354 -4.45 -5.03 6.89
CA SER A 354 -5.51 -5.11 5.88
C SER A 354 -5.84 -6.56 5.51
N MET A 355 -4.83 -7.45 5.49
CA MET A 355 -5.01 -8.88 5.25
C MET A 355 -5.55 -9.65 6.46
N SER A 356 -5.45 -9.11 7.67
CA SER A 356 -5.91 -9.77 8.90
C SER A 356 -7.34 -9.39 9.28
N LEU A 357 -7.83 -8.23 8.81
CA LEU A 357 -9.13 -7.72 9.19
C LEU A 357 -10.26 -8.43 8.43
N PRO A 358 -11.32 -8.91 9.13
CA PRO A 358 -12.51 -9.44 8.46
C PRO A 358 -13.18 -8.35 7.60
N LEU A 359 -13.91 -8.75 6.56
CA LEU A 359 -14.70 -7.84 5.70
C LEU A 359 -15.98 -7.33 6.39
N ILE A 360 -15.85 -6.96 7.67
CA ILE A 360 -16.88 -6.40 8.52
C ILE A 360 -16.60 -4.91 8.66
N LYS A 361 -17.64 -4.08 8.58
CA LYS A 361 -17.50 -2.61 8.54
C LYS A 361 -16.71 -2.06 9.73
N GLU A 362 -17.00 -2.55 10.93
CA GLU A 362 -16.36 -2.16 12.19
C GLU A 362 -14.87 -2.51 12.21
N ALA A 363 -14.49 -3.67 11.65
CA ALA A 363 -13.09 -4.06 11.54
C ALA A 363 -12.35 -3.25 10.48
N GLN A 364 -12.96 -3.05 9.30
CA GLN A 364 -12.37 -2.30 8.20
C GLN A 364 -12.14 -0.82 8.55
N ALA A 365 -12.91 -0.27 9.49
CA ALA A 365 -12.72 1.07 10.04
C ALA A 365 -11.34 1.28 10.68
N LEU A 366 -10.67 0.22 11.15
CA LEU A 366 -9.34 0.35 11.78
C LEU A 366 -8.25 0.77 10.80
N ARG A 367 -8.40 0.48 9.50
CA ARG A 367 -7.41 0.83 8.47
C ARG A 367 -7.20 2.34 8.39
N PRO A 368 -8.20 3.17 8.02
CA PRO A 368 -8.04 4.62 7.99
C PRO A 368 -7.67 5.23 9.35
N LEU A 369 -8.11 4.64 10.47
CA LEU A 369 -7.73 5.06 11.82
C LEU A 369 -6.20 4.97 12.04
N LEU A 370 -5.61 3.83 11.72
CA LEU A 370 -4.18 3.59 11.93
C LEU A 370 -3.30 4.32 10.91
N TYR A 371 -3.77 4.49 9.68
CA TYR A 371 -3.10 5.38 8.71
C TYR A 371 -3.02 6.80 9.25
N ARG A 372 -4.14 7.32 9.77
CA ARG A 372 -4.20 8.66 10.34
C ARG A 372 -3.22 8.85 11.50
N CYS A 373 -3.06 7.87 12.39
CA CYS A 373 -2.07 7.95 13.46
C CYS A 373 -0.65 8.17 12.92
N MET A 374 -0.24 7.37 11.93
CA MET A 374 1.07 7.53 11.29
C MET A 374 1.20 8.88 10.59
N LEU A 375 0.20 9.29 9.81
CA LEU A 375 0.22 10.57 9.09
C LEU A 375 0.33 11.76 10.04
N LEU A 376 -0.39 11.74 11.16
CA LEU A 376 -0.34 12.80 12.18
C LEU A 376 1.04 12.89 12.82
N ARG A 377 1.67 11.76 13.15
CA ARG A 377 3.04 11.75 13.67
C ARG A 377 4.01 12.37 12.67
N LEU A 378 3.89 12.00 11.40
CA LEU A 378 4.70 12.55 10.32
C LEU A 378 4.46 14.06 10.12
N TRP A 379 3.20 14.50 10.13
CA TRP A 379 2.81 15.89 10.01
C TRP A 379 3.35 16.76 11.15
N ILE A 380 3.23 16.25 12.38
CA ILE A 380 3.77 16.91 13.58
C ILE A 380 5.29 17.05 13.47
N LEU A 381 5.99 15.98 13.10
CA LEU A 381 7.45 16.01 12.90
C LEU A 381 7.89 16.95 11.78
N ALA A 382 7.10 17.03 10.71
CA ALA A 382 7.34 17.94 9.60
C ALA A 382 7.11 19.43 9.97
N GLY A 383 6.72 19.74 11.22
CA GLY A 383 6.45 21.11 11.65
C GLY A 383 5.06 21.61 11.25
N LYS A 384 4.10 20.70 11.09
CA LYS A 384 2.70 20.97 10.73
C LYS A 384 2.56 21.80 9.45
N PRO A 385 3.17 21.37 8.33
CA PRO A 385 3.04 22.07 7.05
C PRO A 385 1.58 22.15 6.61
N GLN A 386 1.26 23.12 5.75
CA GLN A 386 -0.07 23.23 5.18
C GLN A 386 -0.41 21.96 4.38
N PRO A 387 -1.66 21.53 4.29
CA PRO A 387 -2.02 20.33 3.53
C PRO A 387 -2.04 20.56 2.01
N ILE A 388 -2.30 19.51 1.22
CA ILE A 388 -2.21 19.56 -0.26
C ILE A 388 -3.54 19.90 -0.93
N GLU A 389 -3.62 21.05 -1.58
CA GLU A 389 -4.77 21.36 -2.45
C GLU A 389 -4.65 20.65 -3.81
N LEU A 390 -5.24 19.45 -3.94
CA LEU A 390 -5.31 18.74 -5.22
C LEU A 390 -6.35 19.39 -6.16
N LYS A 391 -5.89 19.86 -7.32
CA LYS A 391 -6.72 20.44 -8.38
C LYS A 391 -6.88 19.43 -9.53
N GLN A 392 -7.96 18.65 -9.51
CA GLN A 392 -8.19 17.57 -10.48
C GLN A 392 -8.41 18.06 -11.92
N ASP A 393 -8.95 19.27 -12.08
CA ASP A 393 -9.11 19.98 -13.36
C ASP A 393 -7.77 20.38 -14.00
N GLN A 394 -6.68 20.16 -13.28
CA GLN A 394 -5.33 20.59 -13.59
C GLN A 394 -4.37 19.40 -13.81
N MET A 395 -4.90 18.18 -13.81
CA MET A 395 -4.15 16.96 -14.09
C MET A 395 -3.73 16.90 -15.57
N PHE A 396 -2.59 16.22 -15.80
CA PHE A 396 -2.07 15.98 -17.14
C PHE A 396 -3.05 15.16 -17.98
N VAL A 397 -3.21 15.53 -19.25
CA VAL A 397 -3.99 14.80 -20.25
C VAL A 397 -3.10 14.59 -21.47
N GLN A 398 -2.87 13.34 -21.86
CA GLN A 398 -2.14 12.98 -23.08
C GLN A 398 -3.11 12.84 -24.25
N GLY A 399 -2.75 13.36 -25.43
CA GLY A 399 -3.48 13.11 -26.67
C GLY A 399 -3.35 11.66 -27.12
N THR A 400 -4.39 11.12 -27.76
CA THR A 400 -4.44 9.74 -28.28
C THR A 400 -5.19 9.73 -29.62
N ASP A 401 -5.07 8.66 -30.41
CA ASP A 401 -5.71 8.54 -31.73
C ASP A 401 -5.37 9.69 -32.70
N HIS A 402 -4.11 10.18 -32.66
CA HIS A 402 -3.62 11.30 -33.48
C HIS A 402 -4.36 12.62 -33.25
N LYS A 403 -4.95 12.77 -32.05
CA LYS A 403 -5.61 14.00 -31.62
C LYS A 403 -4.84 14.61 -30.46
N TYR A 404 -4.56 15.91 -30.60
CA TYR A 404 -3.94 16.70 -29.55
C TYR A 404 -4.83 16.77 -28.31
N SER A 405 -4.21 16.75 -27.13
CA SER A 405 -4.90 16.94 -25.85
C SER A 405 -5.48 18.36 -25.70
N THR A 406 -4.86 19.36 -26.34
CA THR A 406 -5.30 20.76 -26.31
C THR A 406 -5.22 21.45 -27.67
N ASP A 407 -5.85 22.63 -27.78
CA ASP A 407 -5.81 23.46 -28.98
C ASP A 407 -4.60 24.39 -29.09
N ASP A 408 -3.66 24.29 -28.15
CA ASP A 408 -2.50 25.18 -28.04
C ASP A 408 -1.55 25.10 -29.25
N ALA A 409 -1.15 26.28 -29.75
CA ALA A 409 -0.35 26.39 -30.96
C ALA A 409 1.14 26.01 -30.77
N LEU A 410 1.67 26.10 -29.54
CA LEU A 410 3.02 25.66 -29.22
C LEU A 410 3.06 24.14 -29.10
N GLU A 411 2.05 23.54 -28.46
CA GLU A 411 1.86 22.10 -28.37
C GLU A 411 1.82 21.44 -29.75
N LYS A 412 0.96 21.93 -30.64
CA LYS A 412 0.84 21.41 -32.01
C LYS A 412 2.15 21.46 -32.81
N LYS A 413 3.06 22.41 -32.51
CA LYS A 413 4.37 22.54 -33.16
C LYS A 413 5.46 21.66 -32.55
N CYS A 414 5.28 21.30 -31.28
CA CYS A 414 6.21 20.48 -30.53
C CYS A 414 5.78 19.02 -30.42
N ALA A 415 4.55 18.70 -30.81
CA ALA A 415 3.99 17.36 -30.73
C ALA A 415 4.25 16.53 -31.99
N TYR A 416 4.50 15.24 -31.77
CA TYR A 416 4.61 14.17 -32.76
C TYR A 416 3.78 12.98 -32.25
N PHE A 417 3.18 12.21 -33.15
CA PHE A 417 2.36 11.04 -32.76
C PHE A 417 3.09 9.75 -33.09
N ASP A 418 3.21 8.85 -32.10
CA ASP A 418 3.86 7.55 -32.25
C ASP A 418 3.11 6.44 -31.49
N GLY A 419 3.51 5.19 -31.68
CA GLY A 419 2.96 4.03 -30.99
C GLY A 419 1.67 3.47 -31.61
N VAL A 420 1.24 2.30 -31.15
CA VAL A 420 0.13 1.51 -31.73
C VAL A 420 -1.22 2.24 -31.64
N ARG A 421 -1.38 3.10 -30.62
CA ARG A 421 -2.59 3.91 -30.41
C ARG A 421 -2.44 5.35 -30.93
N GLY A 422 -1.28 5.70 -31.49
CA GLY A 422 -1.03 7.04 -31.99
C GLY A 422 -1.04 8.08 -30.89
N ASP A 423 -0.30 7.81 -29.83
CA ASP A 423 -0.21 8.62 -28.63
C ASP A 423 0.62 9.88 -28.91
N GLU A 424 0.25 10.99 -28.26
CA GLU A 424 0.95 12.26 -28.38
C GLU A 424 2.27 12.24 -27.60
N PHE A 425 3.37 12.51 -28.29
CA PHE A 425 4.71 12.70 -27.74
C PHE A 425 5.23 14.10 -28.09
N PHE A 426 6.20 14.59 -27.33
CA PHE A 426 6.88 15.83 -27.65
C PHE A 426 8.23 15.55 -28.29
N TYR A 427 8.60 16.38 -29.26
CA TYR A 427 9.86 16.30 -29.96
C TYR A 427 10.42 17.70 -30.21
N ALA A 428 11.67 17.92 -29.79
CA ALA A 428 12.34 19.22 -29.91
C ALA A 428 12.90 19.48 -31.32
N SER A 429 12.00 19.47 -32.31
CA SER A 429 12.34 19.89 -33.67
C SER A 429 12.83 21.34 -33.70
N HIS A 430 13.52 21.73 -34.77
CA HIS A 430 13.90 23.13 -35.00
C HIS A 430 12.71 24.10 -34.86
N GLU A 431 11.54 23.72 -35.41
CA GLU A 431 10.32 24.53 -35.33
C GLU A 431 9.79 24.64 -33.89
N CYS A 432 9.87 23.55 -33.12
CA CYS A 432 9.51 23.55 -31.72
C CYS A 432 10.42 24.47 -30.91
N VAL A 433 11.75 24.35 -31.04
CA VAL A 433 12.71 25.18 -30.30
C VAL A 433 12.51 26.68 -30.59
N ASP A 434 12.28 27.03 -31.86
CA ASP A 434 11.97 28.42 -32.24
C ASP A 434 10.63 28.89 -31.65
N ALA A 435 9.61 28.03 -31.62
CA ALA A 435 8.32 28.34 -31.03
C ALA A 435 8.42 28.54 -29.51
N ILE A 436 9.17 27.69 -28.80
CA ILE A 436 9.44 27.84 -27.36
C ILE A 436 10.10 29.19 -27.10
N ARG A 437 11.15 29.52 -27.85
CA ARG A 437 11.87 30.79 -27.69
C ARG A 437 10.95 32.00 -27.94
N GLN A 438 10.08 31.94 -28.94
CA GLN A 438 9.09 33.00 -29.17
C GLN A 438 8.13 33.14 -27.99
N THR A 439 7.66 32.03 -27.43
CA THR A 439 6.78 32.02 -26.25
C THR A 439 7.47 32.57 -25.01
N LEU A 440 8.73 32.21 -24.75
CA LEU A 440 9.53 32.77 -23.64
C LEU A 440 9.66 34.29 -23.78
N LYS A 441 9.89 34.78 -25.01
CA LYS A 441 9.94 36.22 -25.30
C LYS A 441 8.61 36.92 -25.05
N GLN A 442 7.50 36.33 -25.50
CA GLN A 442 6.15 36.88 -25.31
C GLN A 442 5.74 36.88 -23.84
N SER A 443 6.25 35.93 -23.05
CA SER A 443 5.98 35.79 -21.62
C SER A 443 6.92 36.60 -20.74
N ASP A 444 7.80 37.42 -21.33
CA ASP A 444 8.80 38.24 -20.62
C ASP A 444 9.73 37.39 -19.72
N LEU A 445 10.08 36.19 -20.21
CA LEU A 445 11.02 35.24 -19.62
C LEU A 445 12.38 35.24 -20.35
N ILE A 446 12.69 36.31 -21.08
CA ILE A 446 14.01 36.52 -21.69
C ILE A 446 14.54 37.85 -21.16
N ASN A 447 15.51 37.77 -20.26
CA ASN A 447 16.20 38.89 -19.62
C ASN A 447 17.73 38.65 -19.64
N ASP A 448 18.50 39.55 -19.02
CA ASP A 448 19.98 39.45 -18.99
C ASP A 448 20.47 38.17 -18.28
N GLU A 449 19.73 37.70 -17.27
CA GLU A 449 20.03 36.45 -16.56
C GLU A 449 19.78 35.22 -17.46
N TYR A 450 18.72 35.23 -18.26
CA TYR A 450 18.47 34.20 -19.29
C TYR A 450 19.59 34.15 -20.32
N TYR A 451 20.12 35.30 -20.75
CA TYR A 451 21.26 35.32 -21.67
C TYR A 451 22.52 34.74 -21.04
N SER A 452 22.74 34.99 -19.75
CA SER A 452 23.85 34.42 -18.98
C SER A 452 23.72 32.90 -18.84
N LEU A 453 22.51 32.42 -18.52
CA LEU A 453 22.17 30.99 -18.50
C LEU A 453 22.44 30.33 -19.86
N ARG A 454 21.95 30.94 -20.94
CA ARG A 454 22.15 30.44 -22.29
C ARG A 454 23.63 30.35 -22.66
N GLU A 455 24.45 31.31 -22.24
CA GLU A 455 25.89 31.27 -22.49
C GLU A 455 26.54 30.02 -21.87
N LYS A 456 26.15 29.65 -20.64
CA LYS A 456 26.64 28.42 -19.99
C LYS A 456 26.16 27.16 -20.68
N TRP A 457 24.89 27.12 -21.10
CA TRP A 457 24.38 26.03 -21.90
C TRP A 457 25.13 25.90 -23.24
N ASP A 458 25.33 27.01 -23.95
CA ASP A 458 26.02 27.02 -25.24
C ASP A 458 27.49 26.55 -25.11
N ASP A 459 28.15 26.79 -23.98
CA ASP A 459 29.50 26.27 -23.70
C ASP A 459 29.50 24.75 -23.48
N TYR A 460 28.56 24.23 -22.69
CA TYR A 460 28.39 22.79 -22.49
C TYR A 460 28.01 22.08 -23.80
N ALA A 461 26.93 22.50 -24.46
CA ALA A 461 26.35 21.81 -25.61
C ALA A 461 27.31 21.74 -26.81
N LYS A 462 28.12 22.78 -27.03
CA LYS A 462 29.13 22.79 -28.12
C LYS A 462 30.26 21.80 -27.89
N ASP A 463 30.64 21.58 -26.63
CA ASP A 463 31.70 20.63 -26.30
C ASP A 463 31.15 19.20 -26.21
N TRP A 464 29.92 19.02 -25.70
CA TRP A 464 29.20 17.75 -25.76
C TRP A 464 29.11 17.24 -27.20
N LYS A 465 28.62 18.08 -28.13
CA LYS A 465 28.46 17.74 -29.55
C LYS A 465 29.77 17.38 -30.27
N LYS A 466 30.92 17.84 -29.76
CA LYS A 466 32.25 17.49 -30.30
C LYS A 466 32.86 16.26 -29.63
N SER A 467 32.27 15.78 -28.54
CA SER A 467 32.79 14.68 -27.75
C SER A 467 32.47 13.33 -28.39
N ILE A 468 33.12 12.28 -27.87
CA ILE A 468 32.86 10.89 -28.26
C ILE A 468 31.51 10.37 -27.74
N PHE A 469 30.89 11.08 -26.79
CA PHE A 469 29.63 10.72 -26.15
C PHE A 469 28.41 11.29 -26.88
N TYR A 470 28.61 12.06 -27.94
CA TYR A 470 27.53 12.63 -28.74
C TYR A 470 26.89 11.56 -29.64
N SER A 471 25.56 11.58 -29.72
CA SER A 471 24.80 10.83 -30.73
C SER A 471 23.75 11.70 -31.42
N GLU A 472 23.37 11.34 -32.65
CA GLU A 472 22.21 11.92 -33.34
C GLU A 472 20.89 11.25 -32.88
N SER A 473 20.80 10.94 -31.57
CA SER A 473 19.60 10.38 -30.93
C SER A 473 18.70 11.50 -30.41
N ALA A 474 17.40 11.20 -30.26
CA ALA A 474 16.45 12.06 -29.55
C ALA A 474 16.81 12.20 -28.05
N ASP A 475 17.52 11.22 -27.49
CA ASP A 475 17.89 11.15 -26.07
C ASP A 475 19.28 11.77 -25.77
N ASP A 476 19.94 12.37 -26.75
CA ASP A 476 21.21 13.07 -26.57
C ASP A 476 21.04 14.40 -25.81
N ALA A 477 22.00 14.78 -24.96
CA ALA A 477 21.92 16.02 -24.16
C ALA A 477 21.72 17.28 -25.01
N ALA A 478 22.36 17.35 -26.18
CA ALA A 478 22.20 18.46 -27.11
C ALA A 478 21.06 18.22 -28.12
N GLY A 479 20.75 16.95 -28.43
CA GLY A 479 19.72 16.57 -29.41
C GLY A 479 20.04 17.05 -30.84
N GLU A 480 19.01 17.10 -31.69
CA GLU A 480 19.15 17.60 -33.08
C GLU A 480 19.53 19.10 -33.12
N HIS A 481 18.85 19.92 -32.32
CA HIS A 481 19.14 21.34 -32.19
C HIS A 481 19.96 21.62 -30.93
N LEU A 482 21.08 22.34 -31.04
CA LEU A 482 21.96 22.73 -29.91
C LEU A 482 21.29 23.40 -28.69
N LEU A 483 20.02 23.82 -28.79
CA LEU A 483 19.29 24.49 -27.71
C LEU A 483 18.18 23.59 -27.12
N THR A 484 18.11 22.32 -27.52
CA THR A 484 17.10 21.36 -27.07
C THR A 484 17.08 21.23 -25.55
N GLY A 485 18.23 20.91 -24.94
CA GLY A 485 18.35 20.75 -23.49
C GLY A 485 18.24 22.03 -22.66
N LEU A 486 18.18 23.22 -23.29
CA LEU A 486 17.75 24.46 -22.63
C LEU A 486 16.25 24.73 -22.83
N SER A 487 15.75 24.49 -24.05
CA SER A 487 14.39 24.87 -24.45
C SER A 487 13.35 23.96 -23.83
N LEU A 488 13.61 22.64 -23.76
CA LEU A 488 12.68 21.67 -23.19
C LEU A 488 12.48 21.85 -21.67
N PRO A 489 13.53 22.03 -20.84
CA PRO A 489 13.30 22.37 -19.45
C PRO A 489 12.55 23.70 -19.30
N MET A 490 12.96 24.73 -20.05
CA MET A 490 12.33 26.06 -19.99
C MET A 490 10.88 26.09 -20.45
N LEU A 491 10.45 25.14 -21.27
CA LEU A 491 9.04 24.95 -21.62
C LEU A 491 8.18 24.70 -20.37
N SER A 492 8.73 23.96 -19.40
CA SER A 492 8.07 23.63 -18.12
C SER A 492 7.80 24.88 -17.25
N ALA A 493 8.55 25.97 -17.47
CA ALA A 493 8.30 27.26 -16.82
C ALA A 493 6.96 27.88 -17.24
N TYR A 494 6.47 27.53 -18.44
CA TYR A 494 5.24 28.07 -19.01
C TYR A 494 4.09 27.07 -18.99
N LYS A 495 4.35 25.78 -19.27
CA LYS A 495 3.30 24.77 -19.36
C LYS A 495 3.78 23.38 -18.93
N ILE A 496 2.85 22.62 -18.37
CA ILE A 496 3.07 21.23 -17.99
C ILE A 496 2.95 20.41 -19.27
N TYR A 497 4.03 19.75 -19.66
CA TYR A 497 4.05 18.87 -20.83
C TYR A 497 4.58 17.51 -20.39
N GLY A 498 4.06 16.45 -21.01
CA GLY A 498 4.48 15.08 -20.75
C GLY A 498 5.37 14.58 -21.89
N PHE A 499 6.64 14.33 -21.59
CA PHE A 499 7.39 13.29 -22.32
C PHE A 499 7.23 11.97 -21.55
N GLY A 500 7.52 10.84 -22.20
CA GLY A 500 7.48 9.51 -21.59
C GLY A 500 8.28 9.36 -20.27
N ASP A 501 9.16 10.30 -19.94
CA ASP A 501 9.91 10.32 -18.67
C ASP A 501 9.37 11.32 -17.63
N TYR A 502 8.39 12.16 -17.97
CA TYR A 502 7.72 13.05 -16.99
C TYR A 502 6.80 12.29 -16.03
N PHE A 503 6.58 10.98 -16.27
CA PHE A 503 6.03 10.10 -15.24
C PHE A 503 6.90 10.11 -13.96
N LEU A 504 8.15 10.57 -14.03
CA LEU A 504 9.05 10.76 -12.89
C LEU A 504 8.83 12.06 -12.08
N LEU A 505 8.03 13.01 -12.57
CA LEU A 505 7.62 14.24 -11.85
C LEU A 505 6.10 14.27 -11.63
N ARG A 506 5.47 13.10 -11.61
CA ARG A 506 4.01 12.95 -11.57
C ARG A 506 3.42 13.59 -10.33
N ASP A 507 4.10 13.45 -9.19
CA ASP A 507 3.55 13.90 -7.93
C ASP A 507 3.69 15.42 -7.79
N CYS A 508 4.77 16.02 -8.33
CA CYS A 508 4.91 17.47 -8.51
C CYS A 508 3.83 18.06 -9.44
N ILE A 509 3.61 17.44 -10.60
CA ILE A 509 2.65 17.93 -11.59
C ILE A 509 1.22 17.90 -11.04
N SER A 510 0.86 16.80 -10.37
CA SER A 510 -0.49 16.58 -9.84
C SER A 510 -0.77 17.40 -8.58
N SER A 511 0.23 17.58 -7.71
CA SER A 511 0.08 18.39 -6.49
C SER A 511 0.28 19.88 -6.73
N ARG A 512 1.17 20.27 -7.66
CA ARG A 512 1.70 21.63 -7.84
C ARG A 512 2.21 22.23 -6.53
N ASP A 513 2.61 21.35 -5.61
CA ASP A 513 3.07 21.70 -4.28
C ASP A 513 4.59 21.88 -4.31
N GLN A 514 5.05 22.99 -3.74
CA GLN A 514 6.46 23.33 -3.77
C GLN A 514 7.32 22.27 -3.06
N ASP A 515 6.84 21.72 -1.93
CA ASP A 515 7.63 20.80 -1.13
C ASP A 515 7.80 19.47 -1.88
N ILE A 516 6.72 18.94 -2.45
CA ILE A 516 6.75 17.72 -3.29
C ILE A 516 7.63 17.93 -4.52
N CYS A 517 7.45 19.05 -5.25
CA CYS A 517 8.26 19.33 -6.42
C CYS A 517 9.74 19.46 -6.10
N SER A 518 10.09 20.07 -4.96
CA SER A 518 11.48 20.18 -4.52
C SER A 518 12.09 18.84 -4.13
N PHE A 519 11.28 17.94 -3.56
CA PHE A 519 11.70 16.59 -3.20
C PHE A 519 11.95 15.72 -4.43
N GLU A 520 11.01 15.68 -5.38
CA GLU A 520 11.21 14.93 -6.63
C GLU A 520 12.40 15.49 -7.42
N GLU A 521 12.58 16.82 -7.49
CA GLU A 521 13.77 17.42 -8.12
C GLU A 521 15.07 16.96 -7.47
N ARG A 522 15.14 16.97 -6.14
CA ARG A 522 16.33 16.49 -5.40
C ARG A 522 16.58 15.01 -5.65
N SER A 523 15.52 14.19 -5.66
CA SER A 523 15.61 12.76 -5.95
C SER A 523 16.18 12.51 -7.34
N LEU A 524 15.66 13.20 -8.36
CA LEU A 524 16.13 13.10 -9.74
C LEU A 524 17.58 13.56 -9.91
N TYR A 525 17.96 14.65 -9.24
CA TYR A 525 19.34 15.12 -9.24
C TYR A 525 20.28 14.11 -8.55
N ASN A 526 19.85 13.45 -7.48
CA ASN A 526 20.64 12.39 -6.83
C ASN A 526 20.79 11.17 -7.74
N THR A 527 19.72 10.73 -8.42
CA THR A 527 19.79 9.66 -9.43
C THR A 527 20.76 10.03 -10.54
N TYR A 528 20.68 11.26 -11.06
CA TYR A 528 21.65 11.77 -12.02
C TYR A 528 23.10 11.62 -11.55
N GLN A 529 23.40 12.04 -10.31
CA GLN A 529 24.75 11.92 -9.75
C GLN A 529 25.20 10.46 -9.62
N LEU A 530 24.30 9.58 -9.19
CA LEU A 530 24.58 8.15 -9.08
C LEU A 530 24.93 7.55 -10.45
N GLU A 531 24.09 7.77 -11.46
CA GLU A 531 24.31 7.23 -12.80
C GLU A 531 25.56 7.81 -13.46
N LEU A 532 25.82 9.11 -13.28
CA LEU A 532 27.08 9.72 -13.71
C LEU A 532 28.29 9.04 -13.07
N ASN A 533 28.27 8.80 -11.76
CA ASN A 533 29.37 8.17 -11.05
C ASN A 533 29.59 6.73 -11.51
N ASN A 534 28.51 5.97 -11.72
CA ASN A 534 28.57 4.61 -12.28
C ASN A 534 29.19 4.62 -13.68
N ARG A 535 28.72 5.53 -14.56
CA ARG A 535 29.23 5.67 -15.92
C ARG A 535 30.70 6.10 -15.95
N LEU A 536 31.08 7.05 -15.11
CA LEU A 536 32.48 7.47 -14.95
C LEU A 536 33.38 6.32 -14.50
N ALA A 537 32.93 5.50 -13.53
CA ALA A 537 33.69 4.35 -13.06
C ALA A 537 33.85 3.27 -14.16
N ALA A 538 32.78 2.99 -14.91
CA ALA A 538 32.80 2.05 -16.04
C ALA A 538 33.75 2.52 -17.15
N ILE A 539 33.71 3.80 -17.52
CA ILE A 539 34.59 4.38 -18.52
C ILE A 539 36.04 4.43 -18.02
N ASP A 540 36.30 4.82 -16.76
CA ASP A 540 37.66 4.92 -16.19
C ASP A 540 38.38 3.56 -16.17
N ALA A 541 37.63 2.48 -15.97
CA ALA A 541 38.15 1.11 -16.03
C ALA A 541 38.71 0.74 -17.42
N VAL A 542 38.21 1.35 -18.49
CA VAL A 542 38.63 1.11 -19.87
C VAL A 542 39.55 2.21 -20.41
N SER A 543 39.29 3.48 -20.05
CA SER A 543 39.97 4.65 -20.59
C SER A 543 39.87 5.85 -19.63
N LYS A 544 40.96 6.12 -18.90
CA LYS A 544 41.07 7.26 -17.97
C LYS A 544 40.89 8.61 -18.66
N ASP A 545 41.41 8.75 -19.89
CA ASP A 545 41.31 10.00 -20.64
C ASP A 545 39.86 10.30 -21.04
N ASP A 546 39.10 9.27 -21.41
CA ASP A 546 37.68 9.42 -21.76
C ASP A 546 36.83 9.70 -20.50
N ALA A 547 37.16 9.09 -19.36
CA ALA A 547 36.50 9.40 -18.08
C ALA A 547 36.74 10.84 -17.63
N LEU A 548 37.98 11.35 -17.80
CA LEU A 548 38.31 12.75 -17.56
C LEU A 548 37.57 13.68 -18.52
N ALA A 549 37.38 13.29 -19.78
CA ALA A 549 36.61 14.05 -20.74
C ALA A 549 35.11 14.13 -20.35
N LEU A 550 34.50 13.00 -19.97
CA LEU A 550 33.10 12.98 -19.49
C LEU A 550 32.94 13.84 -18.23
N LYS A 551 33.88 13.73 -17.29
CA LYS A 551 33.88 14.56 -16.07
C LYS A 551 33.94 16.05 -16.40
N ALA A 552 34.83 16.47 -17.29
CA ALA A 552 34.95 17.87 -17.69
C ALA A 552 33.68 18.40 -18.39
N LEU A 553 32.99 17.55 -19.16
CA LEU A 553 31.69 17.89 -19.73
C LEU A 553 30.63 18.05 -18.65
N ASN A 554 30.57 17.12 -17.68
CA ASN A 554 29.67 17.25 -16.54
C ASN A 554 29.95 18.52 -15.72
N ASP A 555 31.21 18.87 -15.47
CA ASP A 555 31.56 20.09 -14.72
C ASP A 555 30.96 21.34 -15.38
N LYS A 556 30.90 21.37 -16.72
CA LYS A 556 30.20 22.44 -17.46
C LYS A 556 28.69 22.38 -17.33
N TRP A 557 28.11 21.17 -17.37
CA TRP A 557 26.68 20.99 -17.15
C TRP A 557 26.26 21.43 -15.75
N GLN A 558 27.06 21.14 -14.73
CA GLN A 558 26.85 21.61 -13.35
C GLN A 558 26.79 23.13 -13.27
N ILE A 559 27.73 23.82 -13.92
CA ILE A 559 27.72 25.30 -13.98
C ILE A 559 26.43 25.80 -14.65
N TYR A 560 25.97 25.14 -15.72
CA TYR A 560 24.67 25.46 -16.32
C TYR A 560 23.51 25.23 -15.33
N TYR A 561 23.49 24.11 -14.62
CA TYR A 561 22.43 23.75 -13.67
C TYR A 561 22.36 24.74 -12.49
N GLU A 562 23.51 25.18 -11.98
CA GLU A 562 23.60 26.22 -10.96
C GLU A 562 23.09 27.60 -11.43
N GLU A 563 23.44 27.99 -12.67
CA GLU A 563 22.90 29.23 -13.26
C GLU A 563 21.40 29.12 -13.55
N LEU A 564 20.91 27.94 -13.91
CA LEU A 564 19.48 27.67 -14.08
C LEU A 564 18.74 27.89 -12.75
N ASP A 565 19.27 27.36 -11.65
CA ASP A 565 18.71 27.56 -10.30
C ASP A 565 18.67 29.05 -9.90
N LYS A 566 19.76 29.80 -10.15
CA LYS A 566 19.80 31.26 -9.89
C LYS A 566 18.74 32.00 -10.71
N TYR A 567 18.66 31.70 -12.00
CA TYR A 567 17.69 32.32 -12.90
C TYR A 567 16.24 32.03 -12.48
N LEU A 568 15.93 30.78 -12.17
CA LEU A 568 14.58 30.40 -11.74
C LEU A 568 14.21 31.02 -10.39
N LYS A 569 15.14 31.08 -9.42
CA LYS A 569 14.95 31.78 -8.15
C LYS A 569 14.64 33.27 -8.34
N SER A 570 15.32 33.92 -9.28
CA SER A 570 15.04 35.31 -9.66
C SER A 570 13.61 35.45 -10.21
N LEU A 571 13.20 34.60 -11.15
CA LEU A 571 11.84 34.61 -11.70
C LEU A 571 10.75 34.38 -10.63
N VAL A 572 11.00 33.51 -9.66
CA VAL A 572 10.10 33.28 -8.51
C VAL A 572 10.03 34.53 -7.63
N ALA A 573 11.17 35.15 -7.32
CA ALA A 573 11.23 36.36 -6.50
C ALA A 573 10.42 37.52 -7.13
N VAL A 574 10.48 37.68 -8.45
CA VAL A 574 9.69 38.69 -9.18
C VAL A 574 8.28 38.22 -9.60
N HIS A 575 7.85 37.05 -9.12
CA HIS A 575 6.51 36.48 -9.34
C HIS A 575 6.16 36.23 -10.82
N LYS A 576 7.18 35.97 -11.65
CA LYS A 576 7.00 35.60 -13.07
C LYS A 576 6.57 34.15 -13.21
N ILE A 577 7.03 33.28 -12.31
CA ILE A 577 6.60 31.88 -12.21
C ILE A 577 6.39 31.50 -10.72
N PRO A 578 5.49 30.56 -10.40
CA PRO A 578 5.38 29.98 -9.07
C PRO A 578 6.59 29.07 -8.75
N ALA A 579 6.88 28.90 -7.45
CA ALA A 579 8.03 28.12 -6.98
C ALA A 579 8.01 26.66 -7.45
N TRP A 580 6.85 25.98 -7.43
CA TRP A 580 6.73 24.60 -7.89
C TRP A 580 7.19 24.41 -9.35
N ARG A 581 6.98 25.41 -10.23
CA ARG A 581 7.46 25.36 -11.62
C ARG A 581 8.97 25.51 -11.72
N ALA A 582 9.60 26.28 -10.84
CA ALA A 582 11.05 26.36 -10.79
C ALA A 582 11.66 24.98 -10.51
N TYR A 583 11.13 24.26 -9.52
CA TYR A 583 11.56 22.89 -9.22
C TYR A 583 11.26 21.92 -10.36
N MET A 584 10.08 22.04 -11.00
CA MET A 584 9.74 21.24 -12.18
C MET A 584 10.75 21.44 -13.33
N VAL A 585 11.10 22.70 -13.67
CA VAL A 585 12.10 23.00 -14.72
C VAL A 585 13.44 22.35 -14.41
N LYS A 586 13.89 22.44 -13.16
CA LYS A 586 15.14 21.82 -12.71
C LYS A 586 15.10 20.29 -12.79
N GLY A 587 14.02 19.68 -12.29
CA GLY A 587 13.83 18.22 -12.36
C GLY A 587 13.86 17.70 -13.79
N VAL A 588 13.24 18.41 -14.74
CA VAL A 588 13.30 18.08 -16.17
C VAL A 588 14.72 18.16 -16.71
N ALA A 589 15.47 19.21 -16.36
CA ALA A 589 16.87 19.33 -16.77
C ALA A 589 17.72 18.16 -16.24
N ALA A 590 17.48 17.70 -15.00
CA ALA A 590 18.14 16.53 -14.44
C ALA A 590 17.78 15.23 -15.17
N ILE A 591 16.49 14.98 -15.43
CA ILE A 591 16.01 13.80 -16.20
C ILE A 591 16.69 13.74 -17.57
N MET A 592 16.65 14.84 -18.32
CA MET A 592 17.25 14.91 -19.64
C MET A 592 18.75 14.59 -19.61
N GLN A 593 19.45 15.09 -18.59
CA GLN A 593 20.86 14.81 -18.45
C GLN A 593 21.15 13.36 -18.04
N THR A 594 20.34 12.77 -17.16
CA THR A 594 20.44 11.35 -16.80
C THR A 594 20.28 10.47 -18.04
N ASN A 595 19.25 10.71 -18.84
CA ASN A 595 19.02 9.98 -20.09
C ASN A 595 20.19 10.12 -21.06
N ALA A 596 20.74 11.33 -21.20
CA ALA A 596 21.89 11.55 -22.06
C ALA A 596 23.15 10.82 -21.58
N VAL A 597 23.37 10.70 -20.27
CA VAL A 597 24.50 9.95 -19.70
C VAL A 597 24.33 8.45 -19.89
N LEU A 598 23.11 7.92 -19.66
CA LEU A 598 22.80 6.50 -19.82
C LEU A 598 22.87 6.06 -21.30
N ASN A 599 22.36 6.88 -22.21
CA ASN A 599 22.31 6.59 -23.64
C ASN A 599 23.55 7.07 -24.41
N ALA A 600 24.54 7.66 -23.72
CA ALA A 600 25.77 8.11 -24.35
C ALA A 600 26.50 6.91 -25.01
N PRO A 601 26.66 6.90 -26.35
CA PRO A 601 27.35 5.81 -27.03
C PRO A 601 28.77 5.68 -26.52
N TYR A 602 29.16 4.45 -26.19
CA TYR A 602 30.54 4.13 -25.85
C TYR A 602 30.88 2.74 -26.41
N TYR A 603 31.56 2.74 -27.55
CA TYR A 603 31.77 1.54 -28.38
C TYR A 603 33.08 0.77 -28.08
N LYS A 604 33.80 1.11 -27.00
CA LYS A 604 34.93 0.29 -26.52
C LYS A 604 34.36 -0.81 -25.64
N GLU A 605 34.86 -2.06 -25.73
CA GLU A 605 34.38 -3.21 -24.94
C GLU A 605 34.19 -2.82 -23.47
N GLU A 606 32.94 -2.54 -23.10
CA GLU A 606 32.56 -2.32 -21.71
C GLU A 606 32.64 -3.66 -21.00
N LEU A 607 33.32 -3.71 -19.86
CA LEU A 607 33.06 -4.80 -18.92
C LEU A 607 31.58 -4.69 -18.51
N PRO A 608 30.85 -5.81 -18.40
CA PRO A 608 29.41 -5.80 -18.21
C PRO A 608 29.02 -4.88 -17.06
N ASP A 609 28.06 -4.01 -17.34
CA ASP A 609 27.49 -3.07 -16.40
C ASP A 609 26.80 -3.85 -15.28
N ILE A 610 27.37 -3.82 -14.07
CA ILE A 610 26.88 -4.58 -12.90
C ILE A 610 25.59 -3.94 -12.34
N SER A 611 25.13 -2.82 -12.91
CA SER A 611 23.89 -2.16 -12.47
C SER A 611 22.62 -2.97 -12.79
N LEU A 612 22.63 -3.82 -13.82
CA LEU A 612 21.46 -4.62 -14.22
C LEU A 612 21.26 -5.92 -13.44
N ASP A 613 22.31 -6.48 -12.83
CA ASP A 613 22.20 -7.75 -12.06
C ASP A 613 21.72 -7.55 -10.61
N SER A 614 21.53 -6.29 -10.16
CA SER A 614 21.09 -5.99 -8.78
C SER A 614 19.60 -5.70 -8.62
N PHE A 615 18.82 -5.71 -9.72
CA PHE A 615 17.37 -5.49 -9.68
C PHE A 615 16.50 -6.72 -10.01
N ASP A 616 17.09 -7.80 -10.54
CA ASP A 616 16.38 -9.04 -10.90
C ASP A 616 16.67 -10.21 -9.93
N GLY A 617 16.67 -9.92 -8.62
CA GLY A 617 17.01 -10.91 -7.59
C GLY A 617 16.21 -10.76 -6.29
N ASP A 618 14.89 -10.64 -6.38
CA ASP A 618 13.90 -11.20 -5.43
C ASP A 618 12.46 -10.86 -5.86
N VAL A 619 12.15 -11.10 -7.14
CA VAL A 619 10.78 -11.40 -7.55
C VAL A 619 10.74 -12.90 -7.81
N GLN A 620 10.71 -13.68 -6.73
CA GLN A 620 10.12 -15.02 -6.79
C GLN A 620 8.63 -14.88 -6.50
N GLU A 621 7.86 -15.57 -7.36
CA GLU A 621 6.40 -15.69 -7.42
C GLU A 621 5.64 -15.64 -6.09
#